data_AF-A0A7S0YV88-F1
#
_entry.id   AF-A0A7S0YV88-F1
#
_cell.length_a   1.000
_cell.length_b   1.000
_cell.length_c   1.000
_cell.angle_alpha   90.00
_cell.angle_beta   90.00
_cell.angle_gamma   90.00
#
_symmetry.space_group_name_H-M   'P 1'
#
loop_
_entity.id
_entity.type
_entity.pdbx_description
1 polymer ?
#
loop_
_entity_poly.entity_id
_entity_poly.type
_entity_poly.pdbx_seq_one_letter_code
_entity_poly.pdbx_strand_id
1 'polypeptide(L)'
;AFYAGAGNFVELWKNVMGMNSFFTWFKIFKYFSHIPFMARLVNVMAAAAEDCVAFMICFFVVFFGFVIAFFLSYGTQVENYSTISRCCYTLYRLTLGDFDFDELLKFNKLLGPIYFVLFSLLSLVLLLNMFVAIVMEGYDVVKESEEKVSIV
;
A
#
# COMPACT_ATOMS: atom_id res chain seq x y z
N ALA A 1 -32.61 14.33 21.44
CA ALA A 1 -31.34 15.01 21.12
C ALA A 1 -30.18 14.53 22.01
N PHE A 2 -30.30 14.54 23.35
CA PHE A 2 -29.21 14.13 24.27
C PHE A 2 -28.75 12.67 24.09
N TYR A 3 -29.67 11.72 23.88
CA TYR A 3 -29.34 10.30 23.65
C TYR A 3 -28.59 10.02 22.33
N ALA A 4 -28.78 10.84 21.29
CA ALA A 4 -28.05 10.69 20.03
C ALA A 4 -26.59 11.12 20.15
N GLY A 5 -26.31 12.17 20.94
CA GLY A 5 -24.94 12.58 21.26
C GLY A 5 -24.18 11.55 22.10
N ALA A 6 -24.86 10.92 23.06
CA ALA A 6 -24.29 9.82 23.85
C ALA A 6 -23.99 8.58 22.99
N GLY A 7 -24.85 8.25 22.02
CA GLY A 7 -24.63 7.17 21.06
C GLY A 7 -23.37 7.37 20.20
N ASN A 8 -23.23 8.54 19.58
CA ASN A 8 -22.06 8.88 18.76
C ASN A 8 -20.74 8.84 19.56
N PHE A 9 -20.79 9.26 20.83
CA PHE A 9 -19.63 9.18 21.73
C PHE A 9 -19.24 7.71 21.96
N VAL A 10 -20.20 6.84 22.27
CA VAL A 10 -19.94 5.40 22.48
C VAL A 10 -19.37 4.73 21.23
N GLU A 11 -19.85 5.08 20.03
CA GLU A 11 -19.29 4.56 18.77
C GLU A 11 -17.84 5.02 18.54
N LEU A 12 -17.55 6.29 18.80
CA LEU A 12 -16.18 6.81 18.74
C LEU A 12 -15.27 6.07 19.71
N TRP A 13 -15.71 5.84 20.96
CA TRP A 13 -14.95 5.08 21.95
C TRP A 13 -14.66 3.66 21.48
N LYS A 14 -15.65 2.97 20.91
CA LYS A 14 -15.47 1.62 20.36
C LYS A 14 -14.44 1.60 19.23
N ASN A 15 -14.50 2.58 18.32
CA ASN A 15 -13.54 2.69 17.21
C ASN A 15 -12.12 2.95 17.73
N VAL A 16 -11.95 3.85 18.70
CA VAL A 16 -10.65 4.15 19.32
C VAL A 16 -10.12 2.96 20.10
N MET A 17 -10.96 2.27 20.88
CA MET A 17 -10.57 1.04 21.59
C MET A 17 -10.19 -0.08 20.62
N GLY A 18 -10.92 -0.23 19.51
CA GLY A 18 -10.59 -1.18 18.45
C GLY A 18 -9.22 -0.89 17.83
N MET A 19 -8.95 0.37 17.46
CA MET A 19 -7.64 0.78 16.97
C MET A 19 -6.52 0.51 18.00
N ASN A 20 -6.75 0.84 19.27
CA ASN A 20 -5.78 0.60 20.34
C ASN A 20 -5.50 -0.90 20.56
N SER A 21 -6.55 -1.74 20.50
CA SER A 21 -6.41 -3.20 20.58
C SER A 21 -5.55 -3.73 19.43
N PHE A 22 -5.77 -3.23 18.21
CA PHE A 22 -4.94 -3.56 17.06
C PHE A 22 -3.47 -3.12 17.25
N PHE A 23 -3.24 -1.89 17.70
CA PHE A 23 -1.88 -1.41 17.95
C PHE A 23 -1.15 -2.18 19.06
N THR A 24 -1.87 -2.69 20.05
CA THR A 24 -1.30 -3.48 21.14
C THR A 24 -0.68 -4.78 20.64
N TRP A 25 -1.21 -5.38 19.56
CA TRP A 25 -0.59 -6.55 18.94
C TRP A 25 0.82 -6.27 18.41
N PHE A 26 1.13 -5.06 17.93
CA PHE A 26 2.49 -4.72 17.51
C PHE A 26 3.52 -4.74 18.65
N LYS A 27 3.10 -4.59 19.92
CA LYS A 27 4.02 -4.72 21.07
C LYS A 27 4.64 -6.12 21.15
N ILE A 28 4.00 -7.15 20.58
CA ILE A 28 4.54 -8.51 20.57
C ILE A 28 5.87 -8.59 19.81
N PHE A 29 6.04 -7.81 18.74
CA PHE A 29 7.32 -7.73 18.02
C PHE A 29 8.47 -7.24 18.91
N LYS A 30 8.20 -6.40 19.92
CA LYS A 30 9.20 -5.97 20.91
C LYS A 30 9.61 -7.09 21.86
N TYR A 31 8.73 -8.04 22.15
CA TYR A 31 9.07 -9.21 22.96
C TYR A 31 9.81 -10.27 22.13
N PHE A 32 9.50 -10.37 20.83
CA PHE A 32 10.20 -11.27 19.91
C PHE A 32 11.68 -10.92 19.75
N SER A 33 12.08 -9.66 19.93
CA SER A 33 13.50 -9.28 19.90
C SER A 33 14.34 -9.82 21.07
N HIS A 34 13.73 -10.39 22.11
CA HIS A 34 14.46 -11.08 23.18
C HIS A 34 14.88 -12.51 22.78
N ILE A 35 14.27 -13.08 21.74
CA ILE A 35 14.63 -14.39 21.20
C ILE A 35 15.66 -14.15 20.08
N PRO A 36 16.88 -14.71 20.16
CA PRO A 36 17.97 -14.38 19.24
C PRO A 36 17.66 -14.66 17.75
N PHE A 37 16.85 -15.70 17.47
CA PHE A 37 16.37 -15.99 16.12
C PHE A 37 15.40 -14.92 15.59
N MET A 38 14.39 -14.57 16.39
CA MET A 38 13.38 -13.59 15.98
C MET A 38 13.94 -12.16 15.93
N ALA A 39 14.89 -11.82 16.81
CA ALA A 39 15.60 -10.54 16.78
C ALA A 39 16.32 -10.31 15.45
N ARG A 40 16.95 -11.36 14.89
CA ARG A 40 17.58 -11.30 13.58
C ARG A 40 16.57 -11.02 12.47
N LEU A 41 15.43 -11.74 12.47
CA LEU A 41 14.37 -11.52 11.48
C LEU A 41 13.79 -10.10 11.56
N VAL A 42 13.55 -9.59 12.77
CA VAL A 42 13.06 -8.21 12.95
C VAL A 42 14.06 -7.18 12.43
N ASN A 43 15.36 -7.39 12.63
CA ASN A 43 16.38 -6.47 12.11
C ASN A 43 16.48 -6.51 10.58
N VAL A 44 16.36 -7.70 9.96
CA VAL A 44 16.32 -7.82 8.49
C VAL A 44 15.07 -7.15 7.93
N MET A 45 13.90 -7.36 8.55
CA MET A 45 12.68 -6.67 8.16
C MET A 45 12.77 -5.15 8.36
N ALA A 46 13.48 -4.69 9.38
CA ALA A 46 13.65 -3.26 9.67
C ALA A 46 14.57 -2.57 8.66
N ALA A 47 15.66 -3.23 8.26
CA ALA A 47 16.51 -2.77 7.16
C ALA A 47 15.69 -2.66 5.87
N ALA A 48 14.93 -3.72 5.54
CA ALA A 48 14.12 -3.73 4.32
C ALA A 48 12.94 -2.77 4.31
N ALA A 49 12.48 -2.36 5.50
CA ALA A 49 11.44 -1.35 5.62
C ALA A 49 11.92 0.02 5.10
N GLU A 50 13.19 0.38 5.27
CA GLU A 50 13.70 1.69 4.83
C GLU A 50 13.62 1.82 3.31
N ASP A 51 14.11 0.81 2.59
CA ASP A 51 14.04 0.75 1.13
C ASP A 51 12.59 0.69 0.64
N CYS A 52 11.74 -0.11 1.28
CA CYS A 52 10.30 -0.17 0.97
C CYS A 52 9.63 1.21 1.09
N VAL A 53 9.94 1.97 2.14
CA VAL A 53 9.33 3.29 2.37
C VAL A 53 9.74 4.27 1.26
N ALA A 54 11.00 4.25 0.82
CA ALA A 54 11.46 5.07 -0.30
C ALA A 54 10.70 4.74 -1.60
N PHE A 55 10.54 3.46 -1.93
CA PHE A 55 9.74 3.03 -3.09
C PHE A 55 8.26 3.39 -2.96
N MET A 56 7.67 3.28 -1.77
CA MET A 56 6.29 3.66 -1.51
C MET A 56 6.05 5.16 -1.73
N ILE A 57 7.01 6.02 -1.39
CA ILE A 57 6.93 7.46 -1.68
C ILE A 57 6.87 7.69 -3.20
N CYS A 58 7.76 7.06 -3.96
CA CYS A 58 7.75 7.13 -5.42
C CYS A 58 6.42 6.64 -6.01
N PHE A 59 5.89 5.52 -5.50
CA PHE A 59 4.59 4.98 -5.90
C PHE A 59 3.46 5.99 -5.66
N PHE A 60 3.38 6.58 -4.46
CA PHE A 60 2.30 7.51 -4.14
C PHE A 60 2.34 8.78 -4.98
N VAL A 61 3.53 9.32 -5.32
CA VAL A 61 3.65 10.49 -6.20
C VAL A 61 3.00 10.22 -7.55
N VAL A 62 3.31 9.07 -8.16
CA VAL A 62 2.73 8.70 -9.45
C VAL A 62 1.24 8.35 -9.30
N PHE A 63 0.88 7.62 -8.25
CA PHE A 63 -0.49 7.24 -7.94
C PHE A 63 -1.42 8.46 -7.84
N PHE A 64 -1.05 9.47 -7.05
CA PHE A 64 -1.86 10.69 -6.92
C PHE A 64 -1.93 11.48 -8.23
N GLY A 65 -0.87 11.48 -9.05
CA GLY A 65 -0.92 12.02 -10.40
C GLY A 65 -2.01 11.37 -11.26
N PHE A 66 -2.13 10.05 -11.22
CA PHE A 66 -3.20 9.33 -11.90
C PHE A 66 -4.57 9.54 -11.25
N VAL A 67 -4.68 9.61 -9.93
CA VAL A 67 -5.95 9.91 -9.24
C VAL A 67 -6.54 11.22 -9.77
N ILE A 68 -5.72 12.27 -9.89
CA ILE A 68 -6.17 13.57 -10.40
C ILE A 68 -6.54 13.46 -11.89
N ALA A 69 -5.74 12.75 -12.70
CA ALA A 69 -6.01 12.57 -14.12
C ALA A 69 -7.32 11.80 -14.39
N PHE A 70 -7.57 10.71 -13.65
CA PHE A 70 -8.79 9.91 -13.75
C PHE A 70 -10.00 10.68 -13.21
N PHE A 71 -9.84 11.41 -12.10
CA PHE A 71 -10.89 12.28 -11.55
C PHE A 71 -11.30 13.34 -12.57
N LEU A 72 -10.33 14.00 -13.23
CA LEU A 72 -10.64 15.02 -14.23
C LEU A 72 -11.24 14.42 -15.52
N SER A 73 -10.80 13.24 -15.94
CA SER A 73 -11.24 12.61 -17.20
C SER A 73 -12.60 11.91 -17.06
N TYR A 74 -12.87 11.27 -15.91
CA TYR A 74 -14.03 10.39 -15.71
C TYR A 74 -14.96 10.83 -14.56
N GLY A 75 -14.62 11.87 -13.79
CA GLY A 75 -15.34 12.22 -12.58
C GLY A 75 -16.80 12.66 -12.78
N THR A 76 -17.16 13.17 -13.96
CA THR A 76 -18.56 13.52 -14.29
C THR A 76 -19.35 12.36 -14.88
N GLN A 77 -18.67 11.32 -15.35
CA GLN A 77 -19.25 10.26 -16.18
C GLN A 77 -19.42 8.94 -15.41
N VAL A 78 -18.51 8.65 -14.48
CA VAL A 78 -18.43 7.37 -13.76
C VAL A 78 -18.45 7.61 -12.25
N GLU A 79 -19.40 6.99 -11.55
CA GLU A 79 -19.58 7.19 -10.11
C GLU A 79 -18.34 6.81 -9.29
N ASN A 80 -17.59 5.79 -9.75
CA ASN A 80 -16.34 5.31 -9.15
C ASN A 80 -15.20 6.35 -9.17
N TYR A 81 -15.32 7.40 -9.99
CA TYR A 81 -14.34 8.48 -10.13
C TYR A 81 -14.89 9.84 -9.71
N SER A 82 -16.11 9.89 -9.15
CA SER A 82 -16.84 11.14 -8.84
C SER A 82 -16.25 11.99 -7.72
N THR A 83 -15.43 11.40 -6.85
CA THR A 83 -14.73 12.10 -5.77
C THR A 83 -13.30 11.60 -5.72
N ILE A 84 -12.37 12.44 -5.25
CA ILE A 84 -10.96 12.07 -5.10
C ILE A 84 -10.81 10.81 -4.23
N SER A 85 -11.58 10.70 -3.13
CA SER A 85 -11.54 9.52 -2.25
C SER A 85 -12.00 8.23 -2.95
N ARG A 86 -13.09 8.29 -3.74
CA ARG A 86 -13.54 7.14 -4.53
C ARG A 86 -12.54 6.81 -5.64
N CYS A 87 -11.98 7.82 -6.30
CA CYS A 87 -10.95 7.65 -7.31
C CYS A 87 -9.70 6.95 -6.73
N CYS A 88 -9.22 7.36 -5.55
CA CYS A 88 -8.15 6.66 -4.82
C CYS A 88 -8.51 5.18 -4.58
N TYR A 89 -9.72 4.89 -4.10
CA TYR A 89 -10.14 3.52 -3.84
C TYR A 89 -10.21 2.68 -5.12
N THR A 90 -10.76 3.25 -6.20
CA THR A 90 -10.86 2.61 -7.51
C THR A 90 -9.48 2.34 -8.12
N LEU A 91 -8.55 3.31 -8.05
CA LEU A 91 -7.17 3.11 -8.52
C LEU A 91 -6.41 2.09 -7.67
N TYR A 92 -6.65 2.04 -6.36
CA TYR A 92 -6.10 1.01 -5.49
C TYR A 92 -6.59 -0.39 -5.90
N ARG A 93 -7.91 -0.56 -6.14
CA ARG A 93 -8.47 -1.82 -6.66
C ARG A 93 -7.85 -2.19 -8.01
N LEU A 94 -7.68 -1.20 -8.89
CA LEU A 94 -7.02 -1.37 -10.18
C LEU A 94 -5.56 -1.86 -10.03
N THR A 95 -4.82 -1.35 -9.04
CA THR A 95 -3.47 -1.84 -8.71
C THR A 95 -3.47 -3.29 -8.22
N LEU A 96 -4.52 -3.73 -7.50
CA LEU A 96 -4.69 -5.12 -7.08
C LEU A 96 -5.19 -6.05 -8.21
N GLY A 97 -5.51 -5.51 -9.39
CA GLY A 97 -6.05 -6.26 -10.52
C GLY A 97 -7.57 -6.43 -10.51
N ASP A 98 -8.27 -5.76 -9.59
CA ASP A 98 -9.74 -5.72 -9.54
C ASP A 98 -10.24 -4.46 -10.28
N PHE A 99 -10.69 -4.65 -11.53
CA PHE A 99 -11.09 -3.55 -12.40
C PHE A 99 -12.33 -3.89 -13.24
N ASP A 100 -13.18 -2.88 -13.42
CA ASP A 100 -14.32 -2.92 -14.35
C ASP A 100 -13.93 -2.19 -15.65
N PHE A 101 -13.33 -2.93 -16.58
CA PHE A 101 -12.89 -2.37 -17.86
C PHE A 101 -14.08 -2.01 -18.78
N ASP A 102 -15.22 -2.69 -18.61
CA ASP A 102 -16.41 -2.46 -19.42
C ASP A 102 -17.04 -1.09 -19.11
N GLU A 103 -17.01 -0.64 -17.86
CA GLU A 103 -17.39 0.73 -17.50
C GLU A 103 -16.51 1.77 -18.20
N LEU A 104 -15.18 1.61 -18.16
CA LEU A 104 -14.23 2.56 -18.79
C LEU A 104 -14.44 2.67 -20.30
N LEU A 105 -14.70 1.55 -20.98
CA LEU A 105 -14.93 1.51 -22.43
C LEU A 105 -16.23 2.19 -22.87
N LYS A 106 -17.29 2.16 -22.03
CA LYS A 106 -18.60 2.74 -22.38
C LYS A 106 -18.55 4.25 -22.55
N PHE A 107 -17.71 4.94 -21.75
CA PHE A 107 -17.65 6.40 -21.76
C PHE A 107 -16.61 6.96 -22.73
N ASN A 108 -15.42 6.38 -22.77
CA ASN A 108 -14.38 6.84 -23.69
C ASN A 108 -13.55 5.67 -24.24
N LYS A 109 -13.90 5.24 -25.45
CA LYS A 109 -13.28 4.09 -26.13
C LYS A 109 -11.79 4.30 -26.46
N LEU A 110 -11.29 5.55 -26.47
CA LEU A 110 -9.90 5.85 -26.81
C LEU A 110 -9.07 6.17 -25.57
N LEU A 111 -9.46 7.18 -24.79
CA LEU A 111 -8.66 7.61 -23.62
C LEU A 111 -8.75 6.63 -22.45
N GLY A 112 -9.84 5.85 -22.33
CA GLY A 112 -10.05 4.88 -21.25
C GLY A 112 -9.00 3.78 -21.26
N PRO A 113 -8.89 3.03 -22.37
CA PRO A 113 -7.86 2.00 -22.51
C PRO A 113 -6.44 2.54 -22.37
N ILE A 114 -6.15 3.74 -22.90
CA ILE A 114 -4.81 4.34 -22.80
C ILE A 114 -4.44 4.61 -21.34
N TYR A 115 -5.30 5.30 -20.58
CA TYR A 115 -5.01 5.56 -19.16
C TYR A 115 -4.96 4.28 -18.34
N PHE A 116 -5.84 3.32 -18.63
CA PHE A 116 -5.85 2.02 -17.97
C PHE A 116 -4.55 1.24 -18.20
N VAL A 117 -4.12 1.09 -19.46
CA VAL A 117 -2.88 0.36 -19.81
C VAL A 117 -1.66 1.08 -19.22
N LEU A 118 -1.62 2.41 -19.32
CA LEU A 118 -0.48 3.18 -18.86
C LEU A 118 -0.36 3.15 -17.33
N PHE A 119 -1.46 3.28 -16.60
CA PHE A 119 -1.46 3.12 -15.13
C PHE A 119 -1.17 1.68 -14.70
N SER A 120 -1.80 0.68 -15.32
CA SER A 120 -1.60 -0.73 -14.94
C SER A 120 -0.17 -1.20 -15.18
N LEU A 121 0.42 -0.89 -16.35
CA LEU A 121 1.82 -1.21 -16.62
C LEU A 121 2.76 -0.48 -15.67
N LEU A 122 2.57 0.82 -15.48
CA LEU A 122 3.46 1.61 -14.65
C LEU A 122 3.37 1.21 -13.17
N SER A 123 2.17 1.01 -12.64
CA SER A 123 1.97 0.55 -11.26
C SER A 123 2.55 -0.86 -11.03
N LEU A 124 2.40 -1.76 -12.00
CA LEU A 124 3.00 -3.10 -11.92
C LEU A 124 4.52 -3.04 -11.91
N VAL A 125 5.14 -2.25 -12.81
CA VAL A 125 6.61 -2.08 -12.83
C VAL A 125 7.12 -1.46 -11.54
N LEU A 126 6.43 -0.44 -10.99
CA LEU A 126 6.82 0.15 -9.71
C LEU A 126 6.75 -0.83 -8.54
N LEU A 127 5.65 -1.60 -8.45
CA LEU A 127 5.50 -2.61 -7.39
C LEU A 127 6.47 -3.78 -7.55
N LEU A 128 6.73 -4.21 -8.78
CA LEU A 128 7.71 -5.26 -9.07
C LEU A 128 9.12 -4.79 -8.70
N ASN A 129 9.48 -3.56 -9.01
CA ASN A 129 10.77 -2.99 -8.61
C ASN A 129 10.94 -2.94 -7.09
N MET A 130 9.87 -2.66 -6.34
CA MET A 130 9.89 -2.76 -4.87
C MET A 130 10.13 -4.21 -4.41
N PHE A 131 9.45 -5.18 -5.02
CA PHE A 131 9.66 -6.60 -4.70
C PHE A 131 11.09 -7.05 -4.99
N VAL A 132 11.65 -6.64 -6.13
CA VAL A 132 13.05 -6.93 -6.50
C VAL A 132 14.02 -6.31 -5.49
N ALA A 133 13.78 -5.09 -5.04
CA ALA A 133 14.63 -4.45 -4.03
C ALA A 133 14.67 -5.26 -2.72
N ILE A 134 13.50 -5.67 -2.21
CA ILE A 134 13.41 -6.50 -0.99
C ILE A 134 14.16 -7.84 -1.16
N VAL A 135 14.03 -8.48 -2.31
CA VAL A 135 14.71 -9.76 -2.59
C VAL A 135 16.22 -9.58 -2.65
N MET A 136 16.69 -8.50 -3.30
CA MET A 136 18.12 -8.19 -3.39
C MET A 136 18.73 -7.94 -2.01
N GLU A 137 18.02 -7.20 -1.16
CA GLU A 137 18.48 -6.97 0.21
C GLU A 137 18.53 -8.25 1.03
N GLY A 138 17.52 -9.12 0.91
CA GLY A 138 17.55 -10.45 1.52
C GLY A 138 18.72 -11.30 1.03
N TYR A 139 19.08 -11.21 -0.25
CA TYR A 139 20.22 -11.89 -0.83
C TYR A 139 21.56 -11.35 -0.29
N ASP A 140 21.69 -10.03 -0.17
CA ASP A 140 22.90 -9.38 0.35
C ASP A 140 23.15 -9.74 1.82
N VAL A 141 22.10 -9.82 2.64
CA VAL A 141 22.21 -10.27 4.05
C VAL A 141 22.75 -11.70 4.15
N VAL A 142 22.27 -12.62 3.31
CA VAL A 142 22.75 -14.01 3.31
C VAL A 142 24.21 -14.08 2.88
N LYS A 143 24.56 -13.36 1.81
CA LYS A 143 25.92 -13.29 1.29
C LYS A 143 26.91 -12.75 2.34
N GLU A 144 26.56 -11.69 3.06
CA GLU A 144 27.41 -11.14 4.12
C GLU A 144 27.59 -12.14 5.28
N SER A 145 26.58 -12.96 5.57
CA SER A 145 26.66 -13.99 6.60
C SER A 145 27.56 -15.17 6.21
N GLU A 146 27.58 -15.56 4.94
CA GLU A 146 28.47 -16.61 4.42
C GLU A 146 29.94 -16.14 4.38
N GLU A 147 30.18 -14.89 3.99
CA GLU A 147 31.53 -14.32 3.97
C GLU A 147 32.14 -14.34 5.38
N LYS A 148 31.39 -13.92 6.41
CA LYS A 148 31.85 -13.96 7.81
C LYS A 148 32.18 -15.36 8.33
N VAL A 149 31.58 -16.42 7.78
CA VAL A 149 31.90 -17.81 8.16
C VAL A 149 33.20 -18.29 7.50
N SER A 150 33.53 -17.79 6.31
CA SER A 150 34.76 -18.18 5.59
C SER A 150 36.06 -17.54 6.13
N ILE A 151 35.95 -16.52 6.97
CA ILE A 151 37.09 -15.81 7.60
C ILE A 151 37.41 -16.36 9.01
N VAL A 152 36.67 -17.37 9.49
CA VAL A 152 36.90 -18.07 10.76
C VAL A 152 37.37 -19.49 10.48
#